data_AF-A0A7C7RQA5-F1
#
_entry.id   AF-A0A7C7RQA5-F1
#
_cell.length_a   1.000
_cell.length_b   1.000
_cell.length_c   1.000
_cell.angle_alpha   90.00
_cell.angle_beta   90.00
_cell.angle_gamma   90.00
#
_symmetry.space_group_name_H-M   'P 1'
#
loop_
_entity.id
_entity.type
_entity.pdbx_description
1 polymer ?
#
loop_
_entity_poly.entity_id
_entity_poly.type
_entity_poly.pdbx_seq_one_letter_code
_entity_poly.pdbx_strand_id
1 'polypeptide(L)'
;MKGTTGDLLAKIIAAEKKAQIFYEGLYRMFEHVPRVAAFWQDMVDDEKAHRHLMEKVRAGLTPEELQAPADPEMLHKASVAARFSPDRALRRIHGLNDAYEIALDLEQSEINAVFEFVLAEHAYLEEEVRDRMVELYLRVHIKRFQELGGELASGCEGIGGRKVV
;
A
#
# COMPACT_ATOMS: atom_id res chain seq x y z
N MET A 1 -9.39 11.56 23.64
CA MET A 1 -7.94 11.85 23.67
C MET A 1 -7.50 12.13 22.25
N LYS A 2 -6.68 13.16 22.02
CA LYS A 2 -5.98 13.34 20.75
C LYS A 2 -4.92 12.22 20.65
N GLY A 3 -4.80 11.55 19.50
CA GLY A 3 -3.81 10.47 19.34
C GLY A 3 -2.39 11.03 19.16
N THR A 4 -1.39 10.18 19.39
CA THR A 4 0.02 10.57 19.33
C THR A 4 0.70 10.18 18.02
N THR A 5 1.92 10.67 17.78
CA THR A 5 2.79 10.22 16.67
C THR A 5 2.99 8.70 16.71
N GLY A 6 3.14 8.13 17.90
CA GLY A 6 3.20 6.68 18.08
C GLY A 6 1.92 5.96 17.64
N ASP A 7 0.74 6.50 17.95
CA ASP A 7 -0.55 5.95 17.49
C ASP A 7 -0.67 6.01 15.96
N LEU A 8 -0.23 7.12 15.35
CA LEU A 8 -0.24 7.32 13.91
C LEU A 8 0.67 6.30 13.20
N LEU A 9 1.93 6.20 13.61
CA LEU A 9 2.89 5.23 13.06
C LEU A 9 2.40 3.79 13.21
N ALA A 10 1.80 3.45 14.36
CA ALA A 10 1.24 2.12 14.58
C ALA A 10 0.10 1.80 13.61
N LYS A 11 -0.74 2.79 13.26
CA LYS A 11 -1.83 2.62 12.28
C LYS A 11 -1.31 2.49 10.86
N ILE A 12 -0.32 3.30 10.48
CA ILE A 12 0.33 3.20 9.15
C ILE A 12 0.94 1.81 9.00
N ILE A 13 1.81 1.37 9.93
CA ILE A 13 2.41 0.03 9.92
C ILE A 13 1.36 -1.09 9.81
N ALA A 14 0.22 -0.93 10.49
CA ALA A 14 -0.88 -1.89 10.41
C ALA A 14 -1.61 -1.87 9.07
N ALA A 15 -1.70 -0.73 8.39
CA ALA A 15 -2.23 -0.62 7.03
C ALA A 15 -1.30 -1.31 6.02
N GLU A 16 0.00 -0.99 6.05
CA GLU A 16 1.03 -1.64 5.21
C GLU A 16 0.98 -3.17 5.34
N LYS A 17 0.84 -3.67 6.59
CA LYS A 17 0.76 -5.11 6.82
C LYS A 17 -0.48 -5.73 6.17
N LYS A 18 -1.58 -4.99 6.12
CA LYS A 18 -2.83 -5.45 5.49
C LYS A 18 -2.72 -5.40 3.97
N ALA A 19 -2.14 -4.35 3.39
CA ALA A 19 -1.82 -4.32 1.96
C ALA A 19 -0.93 -5.50 1.57
N GLN A 20 0.13 -5.77 2.35
CA GLN A 20 0.99 -6.95 2.13
C GLN A 20 0.19 -8.25 2.10
N ILE A 21 -0.70 -8.49 3.08
CA ILE A 21 -1.54 -9.70 3.13
C ILE A 21 -2.49 -9.77 1.91
N PHE A 22 -3.02 -8.63 1.49
CA PHE A 22 -3.89 -8.54 0.32
C PHE A 22 -3.14 -8.92 -0.96
N TYR A 23 -1.96 -8.34 -1.20
CA TYR A 23 -1.14 -8.66 -2.36
C TYR A 23 -0.61 -10.09 -2.34
N GLU A 24 -0.29 -10.65 -1.17
CA GLU A 24 0.04 -12.08 -1.03
C GLU A 24 -1.14 -12.97 -1.44
N GLY A 25 -2.38 -12.55 -1.13
CA GLY A 25 -3.60 -13.21 -1.58
C GLY A 25 -3.79 -13.14 -3.09
N LEU A 26 -3.54 -11.98 -3.71
CA LEU A 26 -3.59 -11.80 -5.15
C LEU A 26 -2.54 -12.62 -5.89
N TYR A 27 -1.30 -12.64 -5.38
CA TYR A 27 -0.23 -13.49 -5.90
C TYR A 27 -0.68 -14.95 -5.98
N ARG A 28 -1.24 -15.50 -4.88
CA ARG A 28 -1.74 -16.89 -4.85
C ARG A 28 -2.90 -17.11 -5.81
N MET A 29 -3.82 -16.15 -5.90
CA MET A 29 -4.99 -16.26 -6.79
C MET A 29 -4.60 -16.34 -8.27
N PHE A 30 -3.55 -15.60 -8.66
CA PHE A 30 -3.08 -15.51 -10.04
C PHE A 30 -1.77 -16.26 -10.30
N GLU A 31 -1.34 -17.16 -9.40
CA GLU A 31 -0.05 -17.88 -9.50
C GLU A 31 0.10 -18.66 -10.83
N HIS A 32 -1.03 -19.08 -11.40
CA HIS A 32 -1.13 -19.80 -12.66
C HIS A 32 -0.88 -18.91 -13.90
N VAL A 33 -0.84 -17.58 -13.75
CA VAL A 33 -0.49 -16.61 -14.80
C VAL A 33 0.83 -15.94 -14.41
N PRO A 34 2.00 -16.47 -14.84
CA PRO A 34 3.31 -16.11 -14.29
C PRO A 34 3.58 -14.59 -14.25
N ARG A 35 3.16 -13.87 -15.28
CA ARG A 35 3.34 -12.42 -15.37
C ARG A 35 2.51 -11.65 -14.35
N VAL A 36 1.24 -12.01 -14.19
CA VAL A 36 0.34 -11.38 -13.21
C VAL A 36 0.78 -11.74 -11.79
N ALA A 37 1.21 -12.98 -11.57
CA ALA A 37 1.81 -13.39 -10.31
C ALA A 37 3.07 -12.56 -9.99
N ALA A 38 3.98 -12.37 -10.95
CA ALA A 38 5.17 -11.55 -10.76
C ALA A 38 4.82 -10.11 -10.37
N PHE A 39 3.81 -9.50 -11.01
CA PHE A 39 3.32 -8.18 -10.64
C PHE A 39 2.86 -8.12 -9.17
N TRP A 40 2.02 -9.05 -8.72
CA TRP A 40 1.55 -9.06 -7.34
C TRP A 40 2.66 -9.40 -6.35
N GLN A 41 3.63 -10.24 -6.74
CA GLN A 41 4.81 -10.53 -5.92
C GLN A 41 5.65 -9.26 -5.70
N ASP A 42 5.83 -8.45 -6.73
CA ASP A 42 6.54 -7.19 -6.60
C ASP A 42 5.80 -6.23 -5.65
N MET A 43 4.46 -6.13 -5.75
CA MET A 43 3.67 -5.33 -4.79
C MET A 43 3.85 -5.83 -3.35
N VAL A 44 3.88 -7.16 -3.13
CA VAL A 44 4.17 -7.74 -1.81
C VAL A 44 5.53 -7.28 -1.27
N ASP A 45 6.54 -7.21 -2.13
CA ASP A 45 7.89 -6.84 -1.72
C ASP A 45 8.01 -5.34 -1.44
N ASP A 46 7.28 -4.50 -2.19
CA ASP A 46 7.15 -3.07 -1.92
C ASP A 46 6.50 -2.85 -0.54
N GLU A 47 5.39 -3.51 -0.19
CA GLU A 47 4.75 -3.35 1.13
C GLU A 47 5.60 -3.85 2.30
N LYS A 48 6.46 -4.85 2.08
CA LYS A 48 7.46 -5.24 3.09
C LYS A 48 8.47 -4.14 3.30
N ALA A 49 8.95 -3.50 2.23
CA ALA A 49 9.92 -2.42 2.30
C ALA A 49 9.33 -1.17 3.00
N HIS A 50 8.09 -0.82 2.67
CA HIS A 50 7.31 0.24 3.31
C HIS A 50 7.18 0.02 4.82
N ARG A 51 6.67 -1.14 5.21
CA ARG A 51 6.51 -1.51 6.62
C ARG A 51 7.83 -1.46 7.38
N HIS A 52 8.90 -2.01 6.81
CA HIS A 52 10.23 -2.00 7.43
C HIS A 52 10.77 -0.58 7.62
N LEU A 53 10.53 0.31 6.65
CA LEU A 53 10.91 1.72 6.76
C LEU A 53 10.15 2.42 7.89
N MET A 54 8.83 2.23 7.99
CA MET A 54 8.03 2.81 9.08
C MET A 54 8.41 2.25 10.45
N GLU A 55 8.72 0.96 10.55
CA GLU A 55 9.23 0.35 11.78
C GLU A 55 10.57 0.97 12.19
N LYS A 56 11.47 1.24 11.23
CA LYS A 56 12.73 1.95 11.48
C LYS A 56 12.52 3.38 11.94
N VAL A 57 11.63 4.14 11.29
CA VAL A 57 11.29 5.51 11.70
C VAL A 57 10.80 5.49 13.14
N ARG A 58 9.83 4.62 13.46
CA ARG A 58 9.29 4.50 14.82
C ARG A 58 10.35 4.13 15.86
N ALA A 59 11.28 3.23 15.52
CA ALA A 59 12.35 2.81 16.41
C ALA A 59 13.43 3.90 16.62
N GLY A 60 13.54 4.86 15.69
CA GLY A 60 14.47 5.98 15.78
C GLY A 60 13.96 7.16 16.63
N LEU A 61 12.66 7.23 16.91
CA LEU A 61 12.06 8.30 17.72
C LEU A 61 12.23 8.05 19.23
N THR A 62 12.43 9.14 19.96
CA THR A 62 12.43 9.17 21.42
C THR A 62 11.04 8.91 22.01
N PRO A 63 10.94 8.49 23.29
CA PRO A 63 9.63 8.38 23.96
C PRO A 63 8.82 9.68 23.92
N GLU A 64 9.48 10.83 24.07
CA GLU A 64 8.85 12.15 24.04
C GLU A 64 8.25 12.45 22.66
N GLU A 65 8.97 12.15 21.57
CA GLU A 65 8.49 12.32 20.20
C GLU A 65 7.35 11.36 19.87
N LEU A 66 7.39 10.12 20.37
CA LEU A 66 6.29 9.16 20.20
C LEU A 66 5.01 9.56 20.95
N GLN A 67 5.15 10.33 22.04
CA GLN A 67 4.02 10.88 22.80
C GLN A 67 3.56 12.26 22.30
N ALA A 68 4.29 12.86 21.35
CA ALA A 68 3.89 14.12 20.74
C ALA A 68 2.51 13.98 20.08
N PRO A 69 1.67 15.03 20.11
CA PRO A 69 0.36 15.00 19.48
C PRO A 69 0.52 14.86 17.95
N ALA A 70 -0.13 13.86 17.36
CA ALA A 70 -0.19 13.74 15.92
C ALA A 70 -1.21 14.71 15.33
N ASP A 71 -1.01 15.07 14.06
CA ASP A 71 -2.01 15.76 13.28
C ASP A 71 -3.35 14.95 13.27
N PRO A 72 -4.48 15.55 13.68
CA PRO A 72 -5.76 14.84 13.76
C PRO A 72 -6.30 14.35 12.41
N GLU A 73 -6.04 15.06 11.31
CA GLU A 73 -6.47 14.67 9.97
C GLU A 73 -5.67 13.45 9.49
N MET A 74 -4.36 13.44 9.71
CA MET A 74 -3.51 12.30 9.38
C MET A 74 -3.86 11.08 10.22
N LEU A 75 -4.13 11.25 11.51
CA LEU A 75 -4.59 10.17 12.38
C LEU A 75 -5.93 9.61 11.92
N HIS A 76 -6.83 10.46 11.40
CA HIS A 76 -8.09 10.03 10.81
C HIS A 76 -7.86 9.21 9.54
N LYS A 77 -7.05 9.70 8.60
CA LYS A 77 -6.71 9.00 7.34
C LYS A 77 -6.06 7.65 7.60
N ALA A 78 -5.06 7.59 8.47
CA ALA A 78 -4.42 6.34 8.88
C ALA A 78 -5.42 5.38 9.58
N SER A 79 -6.38 5.92 10.35
CA SER A 79 -7.44 5.10 10.94
C SER A 79 -8.42 4.55 9.89
N VAL A 80 -8.69 5.28 8.81
CA VAL A 80 -9.50 4.82 7.69
C VAL A 80 -8.77 3.73 6.91
N ALA A 81 -7.51 3.96 6.54
CA ALA A 81 -6.66 2.96 5.87
C ALA A 81 -6.54 1.68 6.71
N ALA A 82 -6.29 1.81 8.02
CA ALA A 82 -6.22 0.68 8.93
C ALA A 82 -7.55 -0.09 9.10
N ARG A 83 -8.69 0.38 8.57
CA ARG A 83 -9.96 -0.39 8.55
C ARG A 83 -10.07 -1.33 7.35
N PHE A 84 -9.16 -1.23 6.39
CA PHE A 84 -9.08 -2.17 5.28
C PHE A 84 -9.04 -3.62 5.81
N SER A 85 -9.68 -4.52 5.06
CA SER A 85 -9.78 -5.94 5.42
C SER A 85 -9.42 -6.77 4.20
N PRO A 86 -8.20 -7.33 4.19
CA PRO A 86 -7.71 -8.15 3.07
C PRO A 86 -8.68 -9.29 2.74
N ASP A 87 -9.17 -10.00 3.76
CA ASP A 87 -10.10 -11.12 3.57
C ASP A 87 -11.42 -10.70 2.92
N ARG A 88 -11.96 -9.51 3.28
CA ARG A 88 -13.18 -9.00 2.65
C ARG A 88 -12.93 -8.57 1.21
N ALA A 89 -11.79 -7.95 0.94
CA ALA A 89 -11.39 -7.52 -0.41
C ALA A 89 -11.19 -8.73 -1.33
N LEU A 90 -10.39 -9.71 -0.90
CA LEU A 90 -10.09 -10.93 -1.67
C LEU A 90 -11.36 -11.73 -2.03
N ARG A 91 -12.36 -11.78 -1.15
CA ARG A 91 -13.64 -12.47 -1.43
C ARG A 91 -14.48 -11.81 -2.54
N ARG A 92 -14.21 -10.55 -2.88
CA ARG A 92 -14.95 -9.79 -3.90
C ARG A 92 -14.32 -9.88 -5.28
N ILE A 93 -13.16 -10.52 -5.39
CA ILE A 93 -12.39 -10.59 -6.64
C ILE A 93 -12.82 -11.85 -7.39
N HIS A 94 -13.39 -11.66 -8.58
CA HIS A 94 -13.79 -12.73 -9.49
C HIS A 94 -12.87 -12.81 -10.71
N GLY A 95 -12.01 -11.82 -10.93
CA GLY A 95 -11.04 -11.80 -12.01
C GLY A 95 -10.03 -10.67 -11.88
N LEU A 96 -9.15 -10.55 -12.88
CA LEU A 96 -8.05 -9.60 -12.87
C LEU A 96 -8.51 -8.13 -12.85
N ASN A 97 -9.64 -7.81 -13.48
CA ASN A 97 -10.20 -6.46 -13.44
C ASN A 97 -10.65 -6.07 -12.02
N ASP A 98 -11.36 -6.95 -11.31
CA ASP A 98 -11.75 -6.69 -9.92
C ASP A 98 -10.52 -6.52 -9.01
N ALA A 99 -9.48 -7.34 -9.24
CA ALA A 99 -8.23 -7.24 -8.51
C ALA A 99 -7.53 -5.89 -8.77
N TYR A 100 -7.50 -5.45 -10.03
CA TYR A 100 -6.93 -4.17 -10.42
C TYR A 100 -7.69 -2.99 -9.80
N GLU A 101 -9.03 -2.96 -9.90
CA GLU A 101 -9.85 -1.87 -9.36
C GLU A 101 -9.72 -1.78 -7.84
N ILE A 102 -9.82 -2.91 -7.14
CA ILE A 102 -9.72 -2.93 -5.67
C ILE A 102 -8.31 -2.55 -5.21
N ALA A 103 -7.27 -2.98 -5.92
CA ALA A 103 -5.90 -2.59 -5.62
C ALA A 103 -5.68 -1.09 -5.88
N LEU A 104 -6.22 -0.54 -6.98
CA LEU A 104 -6.12 0.88 -7.27
C LEU A 104 -6.81 1.75 -6.20
N ASP A 105 -7.99 1.33 -5.71
CA ASP A 105 -8.68 2.01 -4.60
C ASP A 105 -7.89 1.96 -3.29
N LEU A 106 -7.22 0.84 -3.02
CA LEU A 106 -6.34 0.67 -1.86
C LEU A 106 -5.15 1.63 -1.95
N GLU A 107 -4.45 1.65 -3.09
CA GLU A 107 -3.28 2.51 -3.32
C GLU A 107 -3.62 4.00 -3.20
N GLN A 108 -4.75 4.43 -3.76
CA GLN A 108 -5.20 5.82 -3.58
C GLN A 108 -5.44 6.17 -2.12
N SER A 109 -5.90 5.21 -1.31
CA SER A 109 -6.13 5.40 0.11
C SER A 109 -4.82 5.43 0.92
N GLU A 110 -3.81 4.65 0.53
CA GLU A 110 -2.50 4.59 1.18
C GLU A 110 -1.60 5.77 0.80
N ILE A 111 -1.51 6.10 -0.49
CA ILE A 111 -0.76 7.27 -0.99
C ILE A 111 -1.21 8.54 -0.27
N ASN A 112 -2.53 8.75 -0.12
CA ASN A 112 -3.04 9.95 0.55
C ASN A 112 -2.71 9.99 2.06
N ALA A 113 -2.61 8.84 2.74
CA ALA A 113 -2.32 8.79 4.17
C ALA A 113 -0.82 8.89 4.49
N VAL A 114 0.04 8.26 3.68
CA VAL A 114 1.49 8.24 3.92
C VAL A 114 2.18 9.47 3.34
N PHE A 115 1.76 9.97 2.19
CA PHE A 115 2.37 11.17 1.59
C PHE A 115 2.20 12.41 2.46
N GLU A 116 1.02 12.60 3.04
CA GLU A 116 0.76 13.69 3.97
C GLU A 116 1.59 13.56 5.26
N PHE A 117 1.85 12.33 5.71
CA PHE A 117 2.75 12.08 6.84
C PHE A 117 4.20 12.48 6.55
N VAL A 118 4.75 12.09 5.40
CA VAL A 118 6.11 12.45 4.98
C VAL A 118 6.28 13.97 4.88
N LEU A 119 5.25 14.67 4.39
CA LEU A 119 5.27 16.11 4.21
C LEU A 119 5.08 16.89 5.52
N ALA A 120 4.19 16.44 6.41
CA ALA A 120 3.87 17.14 7.64
C ALA A 120 4.92 16.93 8.74
N GLU A 121 5.49 15.73 8.85
CA GLU A 121 6.44 15.39 9.91
C GLU A 121 7.91 15.66 9.52
N HIS A 122 8.11 16.61 8.60
CA HIS A 122 9.43 16.95 8.02
C HIS A 122 10.50 17.25 9.08
N ALA A 123 10.09 17.73 10.27
CA ALA A 123 10.96 18.09 11.38
C ALA A 123 11.63 16.89 12.07
N TYR A 124 11.07 15.67 11.93
CA TYR A 124 11.55 14.47 12.63
C TYR A 124 12.26 13.46 11.71
N LEU A 125 12.25 13.72 10.40
CA LEU A 125 12.83 12.83 9.40
C LEU A 125 14.13 13.42 8.84
N GLU A 126 15.21 12.65 8.95
CA GLU A 126 16.45 12.88 8.20
C GLU A 126 16.16 12.96 6.70
N GLU A 127 16.92 13.77 5.98
CA GLU A 127 16.72 14.04 4.55
C GLU A 127 16.75 12.74 3.72
N GLU A 128 17.70 11.83 4.00
CA GLU A 128 17.81 10.57 3.27
C GLU A 128 16.62 9.64 3.51
N VAL A 129 16.00 9.69 4.69
CA VAL A 129 14.81 8.90 5.02
C VAL A 129 13.61 9.45 4.26
N ARG A 130 13.47 10.78 4.22
CA ARG A 130 12.43 11.49 3.49
C ARG A 130 12.47 11.17 1.99
N ASP A 131 13.65 11.28 1.38
CA ASP A 131 13.84 11.00 -0.05
C ASP A 131 13.50 9.56 -0.40
N ARG A 132 13.90 8.62 0.48
CA ARG A 132 13.58 7.21 0.31
C ARG A 132 12.09 6.91 0.47
N MET A 133 11.38 7.60 1.36
CA MET A 133 9.91 7.49 1.48
C MET A 133 9.23 8.01 0.21
N VAL A 134 9.67 9.15 -0.33
CA VAL A 134 9.14 9.72 -1.58
C VAL A 134 9.35 8.77 -2.77
N GLU A 135 10.53 8.16 -2.89
CA GLU A 135 10.83 7.22 -3.97
C GLU A 135 9.96 5.96 -3.90
N LEU A 136 9.89 5.33 -2.73
CA LEU A 136 9.18 4.06 -2.53
C LEU A 136 7.66 4.23 -2.71
N TYR A 137 7.05 5.21 -2.04
CA TYR A 137 5.59 5.33 -2.01
C TYR A 137 4.97 5.97 -3.26
N LEU A 138 5.66 6.90 -3.94
CA LEU A 138 5.01 7.70 -4.99
C LEU A 138 5.37 7.26 -6.40
N ARG A 139 6.62 6.87 -6.65
CA ARG A 139 7.07 6.60 -8.02
C ARG A 139 6.83 5.17 -8.44
N VAL A 140 6.90 4.22 -7.50
CA VAL A 140 6.91 2.79 -7.84
C VAL A 140 5.49 2.30 -8.12
N HIS A 141 4.54 2.54 -7.22
CA HIS A 141 3.19 2.00 -7.36
C HIS A 141 2.43 2.62 -8.55
N ILE A 142 2.44 3.95 -8.70
CA ILE A 142 1.77 4.64 -9.81
C ILE A 142 2.28 4.15 -11.17
N LYS A 143 3.60 3.99 -11.31
CA LYS A 143 4.22 3.53 -12.56
C LYS A 143 3.80 2.09 -12.88
N ARG A 144 3.80 1.19 -11.90
CA ARG A 144 3.41 -0.21 -12.07
C ARG A 144 1.93 -0.35 -12.47
N PHE A 145 1.03 0.41 -11.85
CA PHE A 145 -0.39 0.40 -12.24
C PHE A 145 -0.64 0.96 -13.64
N GLN A 146 0.13 1.97 -14.09
CA GLN A 146 0.07 2.44 -15.47
C GLN A 146 0.51 1.37 -16.47
N GLU A 147 1.53 0.59 -16.14
CA GLU A 147 2.00 -0.53 -16.96
C GLU A 147 0.94 -1.64 -17.06
N LEU A 148 0.38 -2.08 -15.91
CA LEU A 148 -0.68 -3.10 -15.90
C LEU A 148 -1.98 -2.61 -16.57
N GLY A 149 -2.39 -1.37 -16.34
CA GLY A 149 -3.59 -0.77 -16.94
C GLY A 149 -3.47 -0.58 -18.45
N GLY A 150 -2.29 -0.18 -18.95
CA GLY A 150 -2.00 -0.10 -20.38
C GLY A 150 -2.10 -1.46 -21.08
N GLU A 151 -1.73 -2.54 -20.40
CA GLU A 151 -1.77 -3.92 -20.90
C GLU A 151 -3.17 -4.53 -20.88
N LEU A 152 -3.97 -4.21 -19.86
CA LEU A 152 -5.40 -4.57 -19.83
C LEU A 152 -6.16 -3.88 -20.98
N ALA A 153 -5.83 -2.61 -21.24
CA ALA A 153 -6.45 -1.83 -22.32
C ALA A 153 -5.99 -2.25 -23.73
N SER A 154 -4.76 -2.76 -23.87
CA SER A 154 -4.22 -3.23 -25.16
C SER A 154 -4.58 -4.67 -25.50
N GLY A 155 -5.38 -5.35 -24.65
CA GLY A 155 -5.92 -6.66 -24.93
C GLY A 155 -4.83 -7.72 -25.03
N CYS A 156 -4.49 -8.34 -23.90
CA CYS A 156 -3.79 -9.62 -23.94
C CYS A 156 -4.68 -10.68 -24.63
N GLU A 157 -4.56 -10.78 -25.95
CA GLU A 157 -4.79 -12.00 -26.72
C GLU A 157 -3.90 -13.10 -26.13
N GLY A 158 -4.42 -13.83 -25.15
CA GLY A 158 -3.62 -14.87 -24.49
C GLY A 158 -4.24 -15.56 -23.28
N ILE A 159 -5.33 -15.06 -22.70
CA ILE A 159 -6.04 -15.79 -21.65
C ILE A 159 -7.18 -16.56 -22.31
N GLY A 160 -6.93 -17.84 -22.59
CA GLY A 160 -7.90 -18.76 -23.16
C GLY A 160 -9.14 -18.89 -22.28
N GLY A 161 -10.20 -18.16 -22.61
CA GLY A 161 -11.54 -18.32 -22.09
C GLY A 161 -12.50 -18.54 -23.26
N ARG A 162 -13.09 -19.73 -23.34
CA ARG A 162 -13.99 -20.21 -24.40
C ARG A 162 -15.00 -19.14 -24.87
N LYS A 163 -15.12 -19.01 -26.19
CA LYS A 163 -16.40 -18.62 -26.81
C LYS A 163 -17.44 -19.64 -26.37
N VAL A 164 -18.43 -19.20 -25.59
CA VAL A 164 -19.69 -19.92 -25.45
C VAL A 164 -20.44 -19.73 -26.77
N VAL A 165 -20.82 -20.86 -27.36
CA VAL A 165 -21.60 -20.98 -28.60
C VAL A 165 -22.92 -20.22 -28.47
#